data_AF-M5C3I4-F1
#
_entry.id   AF-M5C3I4-F1
#
_cell.length_a   1.000
_cell.length_b   1.000
_cell.length_c   1.000
_cell.angle_alpha   90.00
_cell.angle_beta   90.00
_cell.angle_gamma   90.00
#
_symmetry.space_group_name_H-M   'P 1'
#
loop_
_entity.id
_entity.type
_entity.pdbx_description
1 polymer ?
#
loop_
_entity_poly.entity_id
_entity_poly.type
_entity_poly.pdbx_seq_one_letter_code
_entity_poly.pdbx_strand_id
1 'polypeptide(L)'
;MHRAFIVAAATALLSSAFVAGSCTAPYARKEWRELSSNEQASFITAVKCLGEQPRSSLVPTNYTAGIVSINPSSSRYDDFVYAHMDTNVRDHFTGRLAGIGGI
;
A
#
# COMPACT_ATOMS: atom_id res chain seq x y z
N MET A 1 -2.60 65.89 9.89
CA MET A 1 -1.76 64.81 10.45
C MET A 1 -2.74 63.72 10.89
N HIS A 2 -2.90 62.57 10.24
CA HIS A 2 -1.99 61.41 10.14
C HIS A 2 -2.43 60.57 8.91
N ARG A 3 -1.58 60.43 7.89
CA ARG A 3 -0.88 59.18 7.47
C ARG A 3 -1.79 58.02 7.06
N ALA A 4 -1.72 57.72 5.76
CA ALA A 4 -2.29 56.61 5.02
C ALA A 4 -1.88 55.23 5.54
N PHE A 5 -2.69 54.21 5.27
CA PHE A 5 -2.20 52.86 4.98
C PHE A 5 -3.07 52.20 3.91
N ILE A 6 -2.51 52.13 2.69
CA ILE A 6 -2.89 51.16 1.67
C ILE A 6 -2.31 49.82 2.13
N VAL A 7 -3.13 48.79 2.30
CA VAL A 7 -2.69 47.40 2.14
C VAL A 7 -3.77 46.65 1.39
N ALA A 8 -3.55 46.50 0.08
CA ALA A 8 -4.25 45.52 -0.73
C ALA A 8 -3.73 44.13 -0.33
N ALA A 9 -4.58 43.34 0.34
CA ALA A 9 -4.32 41.93 0.55
C ALA A 9 -5.12 41.14 -0.48
N ALA A 10 -4.65 41.13 -1.72
CA ALA A 10 -5.06 40.11 -2.69
C ALA A 10 -4.35 38.80 -2.31
N THR A 11 -4.93 38.06 -1.37
CA THR A 11 -4.53 36.67 -1.12
C THR A 11 -4.95 35.86 -2.33
N ALA A 12 -4.05 35.69 -3.29
CA ALA A 12 -4.19 34.67 -4.31
C ALA A 12 -4.25 33.32 -3.58
N LEU A 13 -5.44 32.72 -3.54
CA LEU A 13 -5.61 31.31 -3.22
C LEU A 13 -4.93 30.52 -4.33
N LEU A 14 -3.64 30.25 -4.16
CA LEU A 14 -2.96 29.19 -4.89
C LEU A 14 -3.57 27.88 -4.41
N SER A 15 -4.70 27.50 -5.02
CA SER A 15 -5.18 26.12 -4.98
C SER A 15 -4.12 25.30 -5.70
N SER A 16 -3.18 24.73 -4.95
CA SER A 16 -2.33 23.64 -5.41
C SER A 16 -3.25 22.47 -5.74
N ALA A 17 -3.80 22.46 -6.95
CA ALA A 17 -4.38 21.27 -7.53
C ALA A 17 -3.23 20.27 -7.64
N PHE A 18 -3.17 19.33 -6.70
CA PHE A 18 -2.38 18.13 -6.88
C PHE A 18 -2.92 17.46 -8.14
N VAL A 19 -2.26 17.68 -9.27
CA VAL A 19 -2.50 16.86 -10.46
C VAL A 19 -1.96 15.49 -10.07
N ALA A 20 -2.85 14.60 -9.65
CA ALA A 20 -2.52 13.20 -9.51
C ALA A 20 -1.92 12.76 -10.85
N GLY A 21 -0.66 12.31 -10.85
CA GLY A 21 -0.04 11.79 -12.05
C GLY A 21 -0.90 10.65 -12.61
N SER A 22 -1.28 10.73 -13.89
CA SER A 22 -2.02 9.65 -14.54
C SER A 22 -1.12 8.42 -14.65
N CYS A 23 -1.63 7.23 -14.33
CA CYS A 23 -0.93 5.97 -14.64
C CYS A 23 -0.87 5.81 -16.16
N THR A 24 0.32 6.04 -16.75
CA THR A 24 0.50 5.99 -18.22
C THR A 24 0.90 4.61 -18.74
N ALA A 25 1.30 3.69 -17.85
CA ALA A 25 1.73 2.33 -18.18
C ALA A 25 1.17 1.33 -17.15
N PRO A 26 -0.11 0.94 -17.26
CA PRO A 26 -0.70 -0.02 -16.34
C PRO A 26 -0.15 -1.43 -16.60
N TYR A 27 0.01 -2.22 -15.53
CA TYR A 27 0.33 -3.64 -15.64
C TYR A 27 -0.93 -4.45 -15.95
N ALA A 28 -0.83 -5.37 -16.91
CA ALA A 28 -1.87 -6.37 -17.16
C ALA A 28 -1.65 -7.60 -16.25
N ARG A 29 -2.69 -8.00 -15.51
CA ARG A 29 -2.69 -9.28 -14.78
C ARG A 29 -3.21 -10.37 -15.72
N LYS A 30 -2.47 -11.46 -15.84
CA LYS A 30 -2.80 -12.60 -16.71
C LYS A 30 -3.22 -13.80 -15.88
N GLU A 31 -4.00 -14.69 -16.48
CA GLU A 31 -4.29 -15.98 -15.88
C GLU A 31 -3.03 -16.87 -15.89
N TRP A 32 -2.85 -17.72 -14.87
CA TRP A 32 -1.59 -18.46 -14.69
C TRP A 32 -1.24 -19.40 -15.85
N ARG A 33 -2.22 -20.10 -16.43
CA ARG A 33 -2.04 -21.01 -17.58
C ARG A 33 -1.78 -20.26 -18.90
N GLU A 34 -2.04 -18.95 -18.94
CA GLU A 34 -1.69 -18.07 -20.08
C GLU A 34 -0.24 -17.56 -20.02
N LEU A 35 0.49 -17.85 -18.95
CA LEU A 35 1.92 -17.54 -18.84
C LEU A 35 2.75 -18.62 -19.54
N SER A 36 3.74 -18.19 -20.31
CA SER A 36 4.81 -19.06 -20.80
C SER A 36 5.60 -19.67 -19.63
N SER A 37 6.30 -20.78 -19.88
CA SER A 37 7.13 -21.42 -18.85
C SER A 37 8.18 -20.47 -18.26
N ASN A 38 8.72 -19.55 -19.06
CA ASN A 38 9.67 -18.54 -18.59
C ASN A 38 8.99 -17.52 -17.66
N GLU A 39 7.81 -17.01 -18.02
CA GLU A 39 7.05 -16.09 -17.15
C GLU A 39 6.69 -16.74 -15.81
N GLN A 40 6.24 -18.00 -15.83
CA GLN A 40 5.94 -18.77 -14.61
C GLN A 40 7.20 -18.94 -13.73
N ALA A 41 8.32 -19.32 -14.34
CA ALA A 41 9.59 -19.47 -13.64
C ALA A 41 10.08 -18.14 -13.05
N SER A 42 9.95 -17.03 -13.78
CA SER A 42 10.28 -15.70 -13.29
C SER A 42 9.39 -15.28 -12.11
N PHE A 43 8.08 -15.54 -12.17
CA PHE A 43 7.18 -15.28 -11.05
C PHE A 43 7.59 -16.08 -9.80
N ILE A 44 7.81 -17.39 -9.94
CA ILE A 44 8.24 -18.26 -8.84
C ILE A 44 9.57 -17.79 -8.25
N THR A 45 10.52 -17.41 -9.10
CA THR A 45 11.82 -16.88 -8.66
C THR A 45 11.65 -15.60 -7.85
N ALA A 46 10.78 -14.69 -8.27
CA ALA A 46 10.49 -13.47 -7.53
C ALA A 46 9.84 -13.77 -6.16
N VAL A 47 8.88 -14.70 -6.10
CA VAL A 47 8.26 -15.10 -4.82
C VAL A 47 9.28 -15.73 -3.87
N LYS A 48 10.18 -16.59 -4.37
CA LYS A 48 11.27 -17.16 -3.57
C LYS A 48 12.21 -16.08 -3.04
N CYS A 49 12.55 -15.10 -3.87
CA CYS A 49 13.36 -13.95 -3.45
C CYS A 49 12.74 -13.23 -2.25
N LEU A 50 11.41 -13.05 -2.18
CA LEU A 50 10.75 -12.47 -1.01
C LEU A 50 10.96 -13.28 0.28
N GLY A 51 11.13 -14.59 0.18
CA GLY A 51 11.46 -15.46 1.31
C GLY A 51 12.91 -15.30 1.81
N GLU A 52 13.79 -14.74 0.99
CA GLU A 52 15.21 -14.51 1.31
C GLU A 52 15.48 -13.06 1.75
N GLN A 53 14.60 -12.13 1.38
CA GLN A 53 14.73 -10.73 1.80
C GLN A 53 14.37 -10.56 3.28
N PRO A 54 15.09 -9.71 4.03
CA PRO A 54 14.74 -9.41 5.41
C PRO A 54 13.39 -8.70 5.49
N ARG A 55 12.67 -8.87 6.61
CA ARG A 55 11.42 -8.15 6.91
C ARG A 55 11.52 -6.61 6.82
N SER A 56 10.36 -5.98 6.75
CA SER A 56 10.21 -4.55 6.46
C SER A 56 10.09 -3.81 7.78
N SER A 57 9.80 -2.52 7.71
CA SER A 57 9.35 -1.75 8.86
C SER A 57 7.85 -1.95 9.15
N LEU A 58 7.25 -3.10 8.82
CA LEU A 58 5.84 -3.39 9.14
C LEU A 58 5.60 -3.21 10.64
N VAL A 59 4.58 -2.42 10.97
CA VAL A 59 4.12 -2.15 12.34
C VAL A 59 2.77 -2.85 12.54
N PRO A 60 2.62 -3.74 13.54
CA PRO A 60 1.35 -4.39 13.85
C PRO A 60 0.25 -3.37 14.19
N THR A 61 -0.96 -3.61 13.68
CA THR A 61 -2.19 -2.86 14.00
C THR A 61 -2.91 -3.42 15.23
N ASN A 62 -2.67 -4.69 15.56
CA ASN A 62 -3.27 -5.41 16.68
C ASN A 62 -4.81 -5.50 16.59
N TYR A 63 -5.36 -5.60 15.38
CA TYR A 63 -6.81 -5.76 15.18
C TYR A 63 -7.30 -7.16 15.53
N THR A 64 -6.52 -8.18 15.21
CA THR A 64 -6.85 -9.58 15.48
C THR A 64 -6.17 -10.03 16.77
N ALA A 65 -6.96 -10.37 17.79
CA ALA A 65 -6.44 -10.85 19.06
C ALA A 65 -5.93 -12.30 18.98
N GLY A 66 -4.97 -12.65 19.84
CA GLY A 66 -4.51 -14.03 20.01
C GLY A 66 -3.54 -14.54 18.94
N ILE A 67 -3.04 -13.67 18.06
CA ILE A 67 -1.98 -14.02 17.12
C ILE A 67 -0.60 -13.84 17.76
N VAL A 68 0.40 -14.55 17.24
CA VAL A 68 1.79 -14.44 17.69
C VAL A 68 2.37 -13.07 17.34
N SER A 69 3.34 -12.58 18.12
CA SER A 69 4.11 -11.39 17.77
C SER A 69 4.95 -11.60 16.51
N ILE A 70 5.21 -10.53 15.78
CA ILE A 70 6.06 -10.58 14.59
C ILE A 70 7.48 -11.02 14.95
N ASN A 71 8.05 -11.94 14.17
CA ASN A 71 9.43 -12.38 14.35
C ASN A 71 10.40 -11.36 13.72
N PRO A 72 11.34 -10.76 14.48
CA PRO A 72 12.29 -9.78 13.94
C PRO A 72 13.22 -10.32 12.84
N SER A 73 13.41 -11.64 12.79
CA SER A 73 14.25 -12.32 11.80
C SER A 73 13.44 -12.95 10.66
N SER A 74 12.16 -12.61 10.53
CA SER A 74 11.30 -13.13 9.46
C SER A 74 11.66 -12.54 8.09
N SER A 75 11.11 -13.16 7.04
CA SER A 75 11.30 -12.73 5.66
C SER A 75 10.33 -11.60 5.26
N ARG A 76 10.58 -10.96 4.11
CA ARG A 76 9.62 -10.06 3.46
C ARG A 76 8.34 -10.79 3.09
N TYR A 77 8.41 -12.07 2.73
CA TYR A 77 7.20 -12.87 2.49
C TYR A 77 6.35 -13.01 3.76
N ASP A 78 6.98 -13.23 4.91
CA ASP A 78 6.29 -13.33 6.20
C ASP A 78 5.58 -12.04 6.61
N ASP A 79 6.05 -10.87 6.17
CA ASP A 79 5.33 -9.60 6.39
C ASP A 79 3.93 -9.64 5.77
N PHE A 80 3.77 -10.21 4.57
CA PHE A 80 2.46 -10.33 3.91
C PHE A 80 1.53 -11.28 4.69
N VAL A 81 2.08 -12.40 5.15
CA VAL A 81 1.33 -13.38 5.96
C VAL A 81 0.91 -12.75 7.29
N TYR A 82 1.84 -12.07 7.97
CA TYR A 82 1.57 -11.40 9.24
C TYR A 82 0.52 -10.31 9.09
N ALA A 83 0.64 -9.44 8.07
CA ALA A 83 -0.35 -8.40 7.81
C ALA A 83 -1.76 -8.99 7.68
N HIS A 84 -1.91 -10.08 6.91
CA HIS A 84 -3.20 -10.76 6.75
C HIS A 84 -3.73 -11.42 8.04
N MET A 85 -2.85 -11.96 8.88
CA MET A 85 -3.23 -12.47 10.21
C MET A 85 -3.70 -11.34 11.13
N ASP A 86 -2.95 -10.23 11.15
CA ASP A 86 -3.22 -9.07 12.00
C ASP A 86 -4.51 -8.36 11.63
N THR A 87 -4.80 -8.23 10.33
CA THR A 87 -6.01 -7.56 9.83
C THR A 87 -7.18 -8.50 9.57
N ASN A 88 -7.10 -9.80 9.90
CA ASN A 88 -8.08 -10.82 9.52
C ASN A 88 -9.54 -10.39 9.81
N VAL A 89 -9.84 -9.91 11.02
CA VAL A 89 -11.18 -9.48 11.45
C VAL A 89 -11.65 -8.17 10.79
N ARG A 90 -10.75 -7.44 10.13
CA ARG A 90 -11.06 -6.23 9.35
C ARG A 90 -11.20 -6.50 7.86
N ASP A 91 -10.58 -7.55 7.37
CA ASP A 91 -10.52 -7.83 5.93
C ASP A 91 -11.47 -8.95 5.49
N HIS A 92 -12.06 -9.73 6.41
CA HIS A 92 -13.05 -10.76 6.09
C HIS A 92 -14.46 -10.36 6.51
N PHE A 93 -15.44 -10.56 5.62
CA PHE A 93 -16.86 -10.28 5.87
C PHE A 93 -17.15 -8.82 6.25
N THR A 94 -16.32 -7.88 5.80
CA THR A 94 -16.52 -6.44 5.98
C THR A 94 -16.61 -5.75 4.61
N GLY A 95 -17.02 -4.47 4.59
CA GLY A 95 -16.96 -3.65 3.37
C GLY A 95 -15.55 -3.43 2.81
N ARG A 96 -14.50 -3.67 3.63
CA ARG A 96 -13.09 -3.52 3.23
C ARG A 96 -12.61 -4.67 2.34
N LEU A 97 -13.23 -5.86 2.43
CA LEU A 97 -12.83 -7.07 1.70
C LEU A 97 -12.69 -6.85 0.19
N ALA A 98 -13.68 -6.21 -0.43
CA ALA A 98 -13.69 -5.99 -1.88
C ALA A 98 -12.96 -4.69 -2.30
N GLY A 99 -12.27 -4.02 -1.37
CA GLY A 99 -11.64 -2.74 -1.65
C GLY A 99 -12.63 -1.68 -2.14
N ILE A 100 -13.90 -1.74 -1.69
CA ILE A 100 -14.85 -0.66 -1.92
C ILE A 100 -14.32 0.53 -1.12
N GLY A 101 -13.52 1.33 -1.80
CA GLY A 101 -12.67 2.35 -1.21
C GLY A 101 -13.48 3.32 -0.37
N GLY A 102 -12.91 3.67 0.79
CA GLY A 102 -13.09 5.02 1.30
C GLY A 102 -12.54 5.98 0.25
N ILE A 103 -13.46 6.52 -0.55
CA ILE A 103 -13.40 7.86 -1.09
C ILE A 103 -13.93 8.78 0.01
#